data_AF-A0A504V0C4-F1
#
_entry.id   AF-A0A504V0C4-F1
#
_cell.length_a   1.000
_cell.length_b   1.000
_cell.length_c   1.000
_cell.angle_alpha   90.00
_cell.angle_beta   90.00
_cell.angle_gamma   90.00
#
_symmetry.space_group_name_H-M   'P 1'
#
loop_
_entity.id
_entity.type
_entity.pdbx_description
1 polymer ?
#
loop_
_entity_poly.entity_id
_entity_poly.type
_entity_poly.pdbx_seq_one_letter_code
_entity_poly.pdbx_strand_id
1 'polypeptide(L)'
;MTRKPARVLLLKDARQKLAGPPPPPRSQRRPTDFIPLRLATILLIGGIGIYSGLIPAPRLAPATILADAASLIDFSTTGSISSRADPIHATFSICASATRINCVVDGDTFWYEGVKYRISDINTPEISQPACERERQLGHQAQVALLETLNGTGLTLEQQERRDTDKYGRKLRVVMQDGQSIGDTLIAQGLAHRWEGHKLSWCE
;
A
#
# COMPACT_ATOMS: atom_id res chain seq x y z
N MET A 1 -2.58 62.58 -3.40
CA MET A 1 -2.46 61.78 -2.15
C MET A 1 -3.85 61.32 -1.72
N THR A 2 -4.29 60.14 -2.15
CA THR A 2 -5.64 59.61 -1.87
C THR A 2 -5.63 58.87 -0.53
N ARG A 3 -6.31 59.40 0.49
CA ARG A 3 -6.48 58.73 1.79
C ARG A 3 -7.36 57.50 1.61
N LYS A 4 -6.85 56.32 1.99
CA LYS A 4 -7.62 55.07 2.00
C LYS A 4 -8.77 55.18 3.02
N PRO A 5 -9.98 54.69 2.71
CA PRO A 5 -11.12 54.76 3.61
C PRO A 5 -10.91 53.88 4.85
N ALA A 6 -11.25 54.42 6.03
CA ALA A 6 -11.01 53.81 7.36
C ALA A 6 -11.56 52.37 7.52
N ARG A 7 -12.59 52.01 6.77
CA ARG A 7 -13.18 50.65 6.76
C ARG A 7 -12.20 49.57 6.26
N VAL A 8 -11.24 49.94 5.42
CA VAL A 8 -10.22 49.00 4.89
C VAL A 8 -9.11 48.71 5.92
N LEU A 9 -8.85 49.63 6.85
CA LEU A 9 -7.89 49.42 7.94
C LEU A 9 -8.45 48.43 8.98
N LEU A 10 -9.70 48.61 9.41
CA LEU A 10 -10.34 47.74 10.39
C LEU A 10 -10.45 46.26 9.94
N LEU A 11 -10.70 46.00 8.66
CA LEU A 11 -10.74 44.61 8.15
C LEU A 11 -9.36 43.94 8.06
N LYS A 12 -8.28 44.71 7.90
CA LYS A 12 -6.92 44.14 7.89
C LYS A 12 -6.48 43.75 9.28
N ASP A 13 -6.76 44.59 10.27
CA ASP A 13 -6.43 44.30 11.67
C ASP A 13 -7.20 43.08 12.20
N ALA A 14 -8.45 42.90 11.80
CA ALA A 14 -9.24 41.71 12.15
C ALA A 14 -8.69 40.42 11.51
N ARG A 15 -8.24 40.48 10.25
CA ARG A 15 -7.62 39.34 9.55
C ARG A 15 -6.29 38.93 10.18
N GLN A 16 -5.51 39.91 10.67
CA GLN A 16 -4.21 39.65 11.26
C GLN A 16 -4.31 39.04 12.66
N LYS A 17 -5.39 39.33 13.40
CA LYS A 17 -5.68 38.70 14.71
C LYS A 17 -6.26 37.29 14.63
N LEU A 18 -6.78 36.86 13.47
CA LEU A 18 -7.33 35.51 13.25
C LEU A 18 -6.32 34.53 12.63
N ALA A 19 -5.12 34.98 12.27
CA ALA A 19 -4.07 34.10 11.80
C ALA A 19 -3.49 33.34 13.01
N GLY A 20 -3.77 32.04 13.09
CA GLY A 20 -3.15 31.15 14.08
C GLY A 20 -1.62 31.10 13.94
N PRO A 21 -0.91 30.49 14.90
CA PRO A 21 0.54 30.37 14.85
C PRO A 21 0.99 29.71 13.53
N PRO A 22 2.11 30.15 12.94
CA PRO A 22 2.60 29.56 11.70
C PRO A 22 2.85 28.06 11.89
N PRO A 23 2.58 27.22 10.87
CA PRO A 23 2.87 25.80 10.95
C PRO A 23 4.37 25.58 11.21
N PRO A 24 4.75 24.51 11.93
CA PRO A 24 6.15 24.22 12.20
C PRO A 24 6.95 24.04 10.89
N PRO A 25 8.25 24.38 10.88
CA PRO A 25 9.08 24.25 9.70
C PRO A 25 9.09 22.80 9.21
N ARG A 26 8.82 22.61 7.92
CA ARG A 26 8.86 21.30 7.26
C ARG A 26 10.29 20.75 7.38
N SER A 27 10.46 19.65 8.13
CA SER A 27 11.74 18.95 8.25
C SER A 27 12.22 18.52 6.86
N GLN A 28 13.15 19.29 6.30
CA GLN A 28 13.88 18.90 5.09
C GLN A 28 14.93 17.87 5.51
N ARG A 29 14.53 16.61 5.66
CA ARG A 29 15.49 15.52 5.71
C ARG A 29 16.16 15.43 4.34
N ARG A 30 17.47 15.64 4.31
CA ARG A 30 18.26 15.55 3.08
C ARG A 30 18.30 14.07 2.66
N PRO A 31 18.21 13.77 1.35
CA PRO A 31 18.20 12.39 0.85
C PRO A 31 19.53 11.63 1.07
N THR A 32 20.55 12.28 1.64
CA THR A 32 21.90 11.72 1.85
C THR A 32 22.05 10.97 3.18
N ASP A 33 21.06 11.01 4.07
CA ASP A 33 21.14 10.36 5.39
C ASP A 33 20.83 8.84 5.36
N PHE A 34 20.67 8.25 4.17
CA PHE A 34 20.32 6.83 3.95
C PHE A 34 21.31 6.06 3.08
N ILE A 35 22.61 6.35 3.15
CA ILE A 35 23.64 5.54 2.46
C ILE A 35 24.39 4.70 3.50
N PRO A 36 24.03 3.41 3.72
CA PRO A 36 24.91 2.50 4.44
C PRO A 36 26.17 2.23 3.60
N LEU A 37 27.31 2.60 4.17
CA LEU A 37 28.66 2.41 3.63
C LEU A 37 29.06 0.91 3.61
N ARG A 38 28.44 0.10 2.75
CA ARG A 38 28.82 -1.32 2.54
C ARG A 38 28.62 -1.73 1.08
N LEU A 39 29.32 -1.08 0.16
CA LEU A 39 29.43 -1.52 -1.23
C LEU A 39 30.77 -1.04 -1.80
N ALA A 40 31.85 -1.72 -1.41
CA ALA A 40 33.16 -1.51 -2.01
C ALA A 40 34.09 -2.72 -1.76
N THR A 41 33.82 -3.88 -2.36
CA THR A 41 34.88 -4.84 -2.79
C THR A 41 34.29 -6.02 -3.57
N ILE A 42 34.36 -5.97 -4.91
CA ILE A 42 34.59 -7.16 -5.74
C ILE A 42 35.61 -6.73 -6.79
N LEU A 43 36.88 -7.06 -6.53
CA LEU A 43 38.03 -6.82 -7.39
C LEU A 43 38.39 -8.14 -8.06
N LEU A 44 38.27 -8.16 -9.39
CA LEU A 44 39.06 -8.89 -10.39
C LEU A 44 39.87 -10.13 -9.93
N ILE A 45 39.46 -11.30 -10.42
CA ILE A 45 40.36 -12.36 -10.93
C ILE A 45 39.81 -12.67 -12.32
N GLY A 46 40.44 -12.32 -13.43
CA GLY A 46 41.84 -12.57 -13.77
C GLY A 46 41.81 -13.62 -14.87
N GLY A 47 41.69 -13.17 -16.12
CA GLY A 47 41.78 -14.04 -17.28
C GLY A 47 43.21 -14.54 -17.51
N ILE A 48 43.27 -15.66 -18.24
CA ILE A 48 44.34 -16.18 -19.12
C ILE A 48 44.62 -17.65 -18.78
N GLY A 49 44.43 -18.51 -19.79
CA GLY A 49 44.86 -19.90 -19.72
C GLY A 49 44.45 -20.73 -20.94
N ILE A 50 44.57 -20.19 -22.15
CA ILE A 50 44.73 -21.04 -23.34
C ILE A 50 46.13 -21.62 -23.24
N TYR A 51 46.27 -22.91 -22.91
CA TYR A 51 47.44 -23.71 -23.28
C TYR A 51 47.13 -25.22 -23.16
N SER A 52 47.45 -25.94 -24.23
CA SER A 52 47.77 -27.39 -24.28
C SER A 52 46.63 -28.42 -24.36
N GLY A 53 46.52 -29.01 -25.55
CA GLY A 53 45.96 -30.35 -25.73
C GLY A 53 46.88 -31.45 -25.17
N LEU A 54 46.35 -32.68 -25.25
CA LEU A 54 46.92 -33.96 -24.83
C LEU A 54 47.02 -34.20 -23.30
N ILE A 55 45.91 -34.65 -22.72
CA ILE A 55 45.96 -35.62 -21.63
C ILE A 55 45.01 -36.78 -22.00
N PRO A 56 45.49 -38.02 -22.12
CA PRO A 56 44.62 -39.18 -22.32
C PRO A 56 43.75 -39.38 -21.06
N ALA A 57 42.44 -39.48 -21.26
CA ALA A 57 41.50 -39.71 -20.17
C ALA A 57 41.84 -41.02 -19.42
N PRO A 58 41.99 -41.00 -18.08
CA PRO A 58 41.94 -42.24 -17.34
C PRO A 58 40.52 -42.82 -17.43
N ARG A 59 40.41 -44.08 -17.84
CA ARG A 59 39.18 -44.87 -17.75
C ARG A 59 38.80 -44.99 -16.28
N LEU A 60 37.88 -44.15 -15.83
CA LEU A 60 37.21 -44.29 -14.54
C LEU A 60 35.96 -45.15 -14.72
N ALA A 61 35.84 -46.15 -13.85
CA ALA A 61 34.78 -47.16 -13.77
C ALA A 61 33.37 -46.54 -13.66
N PRO A 62 32.29 -47.30 -13.94
CA PRO A 62 30.93 -46.81 -13.78
C PRO A 62 30.63 -46.72 -12.28
N ALA A 63 30.74 -45.53 -11.70
CA ALA A 63 30.25 -45.26 -10.37
C ALA A 63 28.76 -44.94 -10.46
N THR A 64 27.95 -45.96 -10.18
CA THR A 64 26.56 -45.80 -9.74
C THR A 64 26.51 -44.95 -8.48
N ILE A 65 26.35 -43.63 -8.61
CA ILE A 65 25.85 -42.76 -7.53
C ILE A 65 24.96 -41.69 -8.16
N LEU A 66 23.69 -42.03 -8.40
CA LEU A 66 22.59 -41.07 -8.39
C LEU A 66 21.81 -41.35 -7.12
N ALA A 67 22.31 -40.86 -6.01
CA ALA A 67 21.56 -40.73 -4.77
C ALA A 67 21.67 -39.26 -4.34
N ASP A 68 20.50 -38.62 -4.25
CA ASP A 68 20.19 -37.49 -3.37
C ASP A 68 20.86 -36.14 -3.63
N ALA A 69 20.68 -35.56 -4.83
CA ALA A 69 20.74 -34.11 -4.97
C ALA A 69 19.48 -33.39 -4.42
N ALA A 70 18.44 -34.15 -4.03
CA ALA A 70 17.21 -33.61 -3.45
C ALA A 70 17.39 -33.10 -2.01
N SER A 71 18.45 -33.50 -1.30
CA SER A 71 18.73 -33.05 0.07
C SER A 71 19.52 -31.75 0.19
N LEU A 72 19.90 -31.10 -0.93
CA LEU A 72 20.64 -29.83 -0.91
C LEU A 72 19.77 -28.59 -1.17
N ILE A 73 18.47 -28.77 -1.44
CA ILE A 73 17.54 -27.64 -1.40
C ILE A 73 17.06 -27.52 0.05
N ASP A 74 17.88 -26.86 0.87
CA ASP A 74 17.49 -26.47 2.20
C ASP A 74 16.40 -25.38 2.07
N PHE A 75 15.14 -25.82 1.98
CA PHE A 75 13.98 -24.93 1.82
C PHE A 75 13.88 -23.92 2.97
N SER A 76 14.59 -24.18 4.07
CA SER A 76 14.78 -23.29 5.21
C SER A 76 15.54 -21.99 4.86
N THR A 77 16.28 -21.94 3.75
CA THR A 77 16.97 -20.73 3.25
C THR A 77 16.09 -19.89 2.32
N THR A 78 15.01 -20.46 1.78
CA THR A 78 13.96 -19.65 1.15
C THR A 78 13.10 -19.14 2.28
N GLY A 79 13.57 -18.08 2.96
CA GLY A 79 12.80 -17.41 4.00
C GLY A 79 11.40 -17.15 3.45
N SER A 80 10.42 -17.87 3.98
CA SER A 80 9.02 -17.59 3.75
C SER A 80 8.81 -16.14 4.15
N ILE A 81 8.60 -15.27 3.17
CA ILE A 81 8.05 -13.95 3.42
C ILE A 81 6.59 -14.23 3.79
N SER A 82 6.35 -14.63 5.04
CA SER A 82 5.00 -14.65 5.58
C SER A 82 4.50 -13.23 5.42
N SER A 83 3.46 -13.04 4.59
CA SER A 83 2.72 -11.79 4.63
C SER A 83 2.33 -11.61 6.09
N ARG A 84 2.72 -10.48 6.68
CA ARG A 84 2.38 -10.20 8.07
C ARG A 84 0.91 -9.82 8.05
N ALA A 85 0.05 -10.81 8.28
CA ALA A 85 -1.37 -10.60 8.44
C ALA A 85 -1.60 -9.99 9.84
N ASP A 86 -1.92 -8.70 9.87
CA ASP A 86 -2.20 -7.98 11.11
C ASP A 86 -3.71 -8.07 11.40
N PRO A 87 -4.16 -8.62 12.54
CA PRO A 87 -5.59 -8.75 12.82
C PRO A 87 -6.27 -7.38 13.02
N ILE A 88 -7.53 -7.28 12.59
CA ILE A 88 -8.37 -6.10 12.79
C ILE A 88 -9.29 -6.34 14.00
N HIS A 89 -9.16 -5.50 15.02
CA HIS A 89 -9.99 -5.55 16.23
C HIS A 89 -10.58 -4.17 16.53
N ALA A 90 -11.63 -3.79 15.80
CA ALA A 90 -12.32 -2.53 16.01
C ALA A 90 -13.78 -2.60 15.57
N THR A 91 -14.57 -1.68 16.11
CA THR A 91 -15.87 -1.30 15.54
C THR A 91 -15.68 -0.09 14.65
N PHE A 92 -16.21 -0.17 13.44
CA PHE A 92 -16.16 0.89 12.44
C PHE A 92 -17.50 1.63 12.40
N SER A 93 -17.42 2.90 12.04
CA SER A 93 -18.57 3.77 11.73
C SER A 93 -18.35 4.46 10.38
N ILE A 94 -19.35 5.15 9.84
CA ILE A 94 -19.10 6.06 8.70
C ILE A 94 -18.32 7.29 9.20
N CYS A 95 -17.31 7.72 8.44
CA CYS A 95 -16.55 8.90 8.81
C CYS A 95 -17.43 10.17 8.76
N ALA A 96 -17.82 10.69 9.92
CA ALA A 96 -18.66 11.89 10.05
C ALA A 96 -17.94 13.11 10.67
N SER A 97 -16.76 12.91 11.27
CA SER A 97 -16.04 13.97 12.00
C SER A 97 -14.62 14.19 11.49
N ALA A 98 -13.95 15.24 12.00
CA ALA A 98 -12.53 15.49 11.73
C ALA A 98 -11.62 14.42 12.37
N THR A 99 -12.05 13.81 13.47
CA THR A 99 -11.32 12.72 14.13
C THR A 99 -11.62 11.41 13.42
N ARG A 100 -10.60 10.79 12.82
CA ARG A 100 -10.72 9.57 12.02
C ARG A 100 -9.86 8.48 12.62
N ILE A 101 -10.49 7.59 13.40
CA ILE A 101 -9.79 6.45 14.05
C ILE A 101 -10.20 5.15 13.38
N ASN A 102 -11.43 4.70 13.60
CA ASN A 102 -12.02 3.49 13.01
C ASN A 102 -13.27 3.89 12.23
N CYS A 103 -13.11 4.31 10.97
CA CYS A 103 -14.25 4.75 10.17
C CYS A 103 -14.07 4.52 8.67
N VAL A 104 -15.17 4.31 7.96
CA VAL A 104 -15.21 4.07 6.51
C VAL A 104 -15.43 5.38 5.77
N VAL A 105 -14.62 5.62 4.73
CA VAL A 105 -14.67 6.83 3.90
C VAL A 105 -15.53 6.59 2.66
N ASP A 106 -15.24 5.53 1.92
CA ASP A 106 -15.92 5.06 0.71
C ASP A 106 -15.75 3.54 0.59
N GLY A 107 -16.06 2.93 -0.56
CA GLY A 107 -16.05 1.48 -0.74
C GLY A 107 -14.68 0.78 -0.73
N ASP A 108 -13.57 1.53 -0.83
CA ASP A 108 -12.21 0.94 -0.80
C ASP A 108 -11.25 1.67 0.16
N THR A 109 -11.71 2.72 0.84
CA THR A 109 -10.91 3.54 1.73
C THR A 109 -11.52 3.63 3.13
N PHE A 110 -10.72 3.32 4.15
CA PHE A 110 -11.12 3.39 5.57
C PHE A 110 -9.95 3.88 6.44
N TRP A 111 -10.27 4.23 7.68
CA TRP A 111 -9.32 4.51 8.74
C TRP A 111 -9.40 3.40 9.77
N TYR A 112 -8.25 2.91 10.20
CA TYR A 112 -8.10 1.96 11.30
C TYR A 112 -6.95 2.42 12.20
N GLU A 113 -7.21 2.55 13.49
CA GLU A 113 -6.26 3.04 14.50
C GLU A 113 -5.61 4.39 14.12
N GLY A 114 -6.34 5.25 13.40
CA GLY A 114 -5.83 6.55 12.96
C GLY A 114 -4.91 6.49 11.73
N VAL A 115 -4.78 5.33 11.11
CA VAL A 115 -4.05 5.14 9.84
C VAL A 115 -5.06 4.98 8.71
N LYS A 116 -4.82 5.68 7.59
CA LYS A 116 -5.67 5.61 6.40
C LYS A 116 -5.22 4.46 5.49
N TYR A 117 -6.14 3.55 5.20
CA TYR A 117 -5.92 2.39 4.35
C TYR A 117 -6.70 2.51 3.03
N ARG A 118 -6.13 1.94 1.98
CA ARG A 118 -6.82 1.60 0.73
C ARG A 118 -6.75 0.09 0.54
N ILE A 119 -7.90 -0.51 0.24
CA ILE A 119 -7.99 -1.91 -0.19
C ILE A 119 -7.34 -2.03 -1.57
N SER A 120 -6.24 -2.77 -1.67
CA SER A 120 -5.32 -2.67 -2.82
C SER A 120 -5.71 -3.54 -4.01
N ASP A 121 -6.46 -4.61 -3.80
CA ASP A 121 -6.88 -5.57 -4.83
C ASP A 121 -8.16 -5.15 -5.58
N ILE A 122 -8.81 -4.06 -5.16
CA ILE A 122 -10.05 -3.56 -5.76
C ILE A 122 -10.03 -2.06 -6.07
N ASN A 123 -11.03 -1.63 -6.83
CA ASN A 123 -11.47 -0.24 -6.89
C ASN A 123 -13.00 -0.16 -6.83
N THR A 124 -13.50 0.80 -6.05
CA THR A 124 -14.93 1.07 -5.88
C THR A 124 -15.35 2.39 -6.51
N PRO A 125 -16.66 2.60 -6.75
CA PRO A 125 -17.21 3.89 -7.12
C PRO A 125 -16.89 4.96 -6.06
N GLU A 126 -16.55 6.18 -6.49
CA GLU A 126 -16.12 7.26 -5.60
C GLU A 126 -17.31 8.08 -5.07
N ILE A 127 -17.31 8.40 -3.76
CA ILE A 127 -18.34 9.29 -3.16
C ILE A 127 -17.93 10.76 -3.19
N SER A 128 -16.64 11.04 -2.98
CA SER A 128 -16.14 12.40 -2.79
C SER A 128 -16.04 13.17 -4.10
N GLN A 129 -15.63 12.51 -5.18
CA GLN A 129 -15.45 13.09 -6.51
C GLN A 129 -15.99 12.13 -7.59
N PRO A 130 -17.29 11.81 -7.59
CA PRO A 130 -17.90 10.97 -8.61
C PRO A 130 -17.92 11.68 -9.96
N ALA A 131 -17.74 10.93 -11.04
CA ALA A 131 -17.90 11.40 -12.41
C ALA A 131 -19.38 11.59 -12.80
N CYS A 132 -20.31 10.93 -12.10
CA CYS A 132 -21.75 11.00 -12.35
C CYS A 132 -22.56 10.61 -11.10
N GLU A 133 -23.87 10.87 -11.12
CA GLU A 133 -24.76 10.56 -9.99
C GLU A 133 -24.89 9.05 -9.73
N ARG A 134 -24.87 8.24 -10.79
CA ARG A 134 -24.89 6.77 -10.66
C ARG A 134 -23.66 6.26 -9.89
N GLU A 135 -22.48 6.78 -10.18
CA GLU A 135 -21.27 6.46 -9.44
C GLU A 135 -21.41 6.82 -7.96
N ARG A 136 -21.96 8.01 -7.64
CA ARG A 136 -22.20 8.44 -6.26
C ARG A 136 -23.10 7.45 -5.51
N GLN A 137 -24.20 7.02 -6.14
CA GLN A 137 -25.16 6.10 -5.56
C GLN A 137 -24.54 4.72 -5.28
N LEU A 138 -23.83 4.17 -6.27
CA LEU A 138 -23.08 2.92 -6.11
C LEU A 138 -21.98 3.07 -5.04
N GLY A 139 -21.33 4.24 -4.97
CA GLY A 139 -20.30 4.53 -3.97
C GLY A 139 -20.85 4.46 -2.54
N HIS A 140 -22.04 5.02 -2.30
CA HIS A 140 -22.72 4.90 -1.01
C HIS A 140 -23.09 3.45 -0.67
N GLN A 141 -23.54 2.67 -1.65
CA GLN A 141 -23.81 1.24 -1.45
C GLN A 141 -22.53 0.48 -1.08
N ALA A 142 -21.43 0.73 -1.81
CA ALA A 142 -20.12 0.14 -1.52
C ALA A 142 -19.58 0.53 -0.13
N GLN A 143 -19.80 1.77 0.30
CA GLN A 143 -19.41 2.24 1.64
C GLN A 143 -20.17 1.52 2.75
N VAL A 144 -21.49 1.32 2.59
CA VAL A 144 -22.30 0.56 3.55
C VAL A 144 -21.88 -0.90 3.58
N ALA A 145 -21.69 -1.54 2.41
CA ALA A 145 -21.25 -2.93 2.33
C ALA A 145 -19.86 -3.13 2.97
N LEU A 146 -18.92 -2.19 2.74
CA LEU A 146 -17.62 -2.23 3.40
C LEU A 146 -17.74 -2.06 4.92
N LEU A 147 -18.60 -1.15 5.40
CA LEU A 147 -18.83 -0.97 6.83
C LEU A 147 -19.37 -2.24 7.49
N GLU A 148 -20.36 -2.89 6.88
CA GLU A 148 -20.93 -4.14 7.38
C GLU A 148 -19.85 -5.22 7.44
N THR A 149 -19.04 -5.34 6.40
CA THR A 149 -17.97 -6.35 6.33
C THR A 149 -16.87 -6.09 7.37
N LEU A 150 -16.43 -4.84 7.54
CA LEU A 150 -15.38 -4.47 8.50
C LEU A 150 -15.82 -4.63 9.98
N ASN A 151 -17.13 -4.69 10.24
CA ASN A 151 -17.67 -4.99 11.57
C ASN A 151 -17.92 -6.50 11.79
N GLY A 152 -17.52 -7.35 10.84
CA GLY A 152 -17.48 -8.79 11.00
C GLY A 152 -16.32 -9.28 11.88
N THR A 153 -16.15 -10.60 11.96
CA THR A 153 -15.06 -11.26 12.68
C THR A 153 -14.06 -11.89 11.70
N GLY A 154 -12.89 -12.28 12.21
CA GLY A 154 -11.89 -13.02 11.42
C GLY A 154 -11.13 -12.16 10.40
N LEU A 155 -11.08 -10.84 10.64
CA LEU A 155 -10.48 -9.89 9.71
C LEU A 155 -8.97 -9.73 9.92
N THR A 156 -8.22 -9.69 8.82
CA THR A 156 -6.78 -9.37 8.81
C THR A 156 -6.43 -8.37 7.71
N LEU A 157 -5.40 -7.55 7.95
CA LEU A 157 -4.75 -6.69 6.97
C LEU A 157 -3.50 -7.38 6.45
N GLU A 158 -3.43 -7.59 5.15
CA GLU A 158 -2.27 -8.18 4.51
C GLU A 158 -1.60 -7.20 3.56
N GLN A 159 -0.29 -7.06 3.69
CA GLN A 159 0.49 -6.36 2.67
C GLN A 159 0.86 -7.35 1.55
N GLN A 160 0.06 -7.35 0.49
CA GLN A 160 0.36 -8.15 -0.71
C GLN A 160 1.13 -7.32 -1.77
N GLU A 161 0.97 -6.00 -1.74
CA GLU A 161 1.69 -5.09 -2.64
C GLU A 161 3.14 -4.86 -2.20
N ARG A 162 4.07 -4.85 -3.17
CA ARG A 162 5.48 -4.48 -2.92
C ARG A 162 5.60 -3.06 -2.34
N ARG A 163 4.69 -2.18 -2.75
CA ARG A 163 4.64 -0.79 -2.29
C ARG A 163 3.70 -0.70 -1.08
N ASP A 164 4.23 -0.26 0.06
CA ASP A 164 3.46 -0.19 1.30
C ASP A 164 2.45 0.97 1.36
N THR A 165 2.75 2.10 0.69
CA THR A 165 1.92 3.32 0.74
C THR A 165 1.73 3.89 -0.65
N ASP A 166 0.52 4.33 -0.99
CA ASP A 166 0.23 4.99 -2.26
C ASP A 166 0.77 6.45 -2.34
N LYS A 167 0.54 7.14 -3.48
CA LYS A 167 1.06 8.51 -3.67
C LYS A 167 0.36 9.56 -2.81
N TYR A 168 -0.78 9.20 -2.22
CA TYR A 168 -1.60 10.03 -1.35
C TYR A 168 -1.33 9.76 0.15
N GLY A 169 -0.41 8.84 0.47
CA GLY A 169 -0.08 8.49 1.85
C GLY A 169 -0.99 7.42 2.46
N ARG A 170 -1.84 6.74 1.68
CA ARG A 170 -2.68 5.62 2.17
C ARG A 170 -1.86 4.34 2.20
N LYS A 171 -1.95 3.58 3.28
CA LYS A 171 -1.40 2.21 3.35
C LYS A 171 -2.16 1.31 2.38
N LEU A 172 -1.44 0.52 1.60
CA LEU A 172 -2.01 -0.45 0.66
C LEU A 172 -2.09 -1.80 1.35
N ARG A 173 -3.31 -2.31 1.56
CA ARG A 173 -3.55 -3.62 2.18
C ARG A 173 -4.65 -4.35 1.42
N VAL A 174 -4.58 -5.67 1.38
CA VAL A 174 -5.75 -6.50 1.12
C VAL A 174 -6.39 -6.81 2.47
N VAL A 175 -7.70 -6.71 2.56
CA VAL A 175 -8.44 -7.05 3.77
C VAL A 175 -9.03 -8.44 3.58
N MET A 176 -8.63 -9.37 4.43
CA MET A 176 -9.07 -10.75 4.37
C MET A 176 -10.08 -11.00 5.49
N GLN A 177 -11.08 -11.84 5.22
CA GLN A 177 -12.00 -12.41 6.19
C GLN A 177 -11.90 -13.92 6.07
N ASP A 178 -11.42 -14.59 7.12
CA ASP A 178 -11.27 -16.06 7.15
C ASP A 178 -10.52 -16.63 5.91
N GLY A 179 -9.52 -15.87 5.42
CA GLY A 179 -8.71 -16.25 4.26
C GLY A 179 -9.29 -15.87 2.89
N GLN A 180 -10.46 -15.24 2.83
CA GLN A 180 -11.07 -14.72 1.60
C GLN A 180 -10.96 -13.19 1.54
N SER A 181 -10.60 -12.61 0.40
CA SER A 181 -10.61 -11.15 0.23
C SER A 181 -12.04 -10.62 0.35
N ILE A 182 -12.24 -9.61 1.20
CA ILE A 182 -13.52 -8.87 1.25
C ILE A 182 -13.76 -8.09 -0.05
N GLY A 183 -12.68 -7.78 -0.77
CA GLY A 183 -12.75 -7.15 -2.07
C GLY A 183 -13.44 -8.04 -3.09
N ASP A 184 -13.16 -9.35 -3.08
CA ASP A 184 -13.88 -10.31 -3.92
C ASP A 184 -15.38 -10.37 -3.56
N THR A 185 -15.73 -10.25 -2.27
CA THR A 185 -17.13 -10.13 -1.83
C THR A 185 -17.81 -8.89 -2.41
N LEU A 186 -17.14 -7.73 -2.39
CA LEU A 186 -17.68 -6.50 -2.98
C LEU A 186 -17.77 -6.57 -4.51
N ILE A 187 -16.83 -7.25 -5.17
CA ILE A 187 -16.89 -7.52 -6.62
C ILE A 187 -18.11 -8.38 -6.94
N ALA A 188 -18.35 -9.46 -6.18
CA ALA A 188 -19.50 -10.34 -6.38
C ALA A 188 -20.85 -9.62 -6.22
N GLN A 189 -20.89 -8.56 -5.42
CA GLN A 189 -22.06 -7.69 -5.23
C GLN A 189 -22.20 -6.62 -6.33
N GLY A 190 -21.25 -6.50 -7.26
CA GLY A 190 -21.24 -5.44 -8.27
C GLY A 190 -20.88 -4.06 -7.72
N LEU A 191 -20.24 -4.00 -6.55
CA LEU A 191 -19.87 -2.76 -5.85
C LEU A 191 -18.39 -2.41 -5.98
N ALA A 192 -17.61 -3.28 -6.63
CA ALA A 192 -16.19 -3.09 -6.88
C ALA A 192 -15.77 -3.75 -8.20
N HIS A 193 -14.65 -3.29 -8.76
CA HIS A 193 -13.91 -3.99 -9.79
C HIS A 193 -12.56 -4.44 -9.23
N ARG A 194 -11.98 -5.50 -9.80
CA ARG A 194 -10.58 -5.86 -9.50
C ARG A 194 -9.66 -4.71 -9.93
N TRP A 195 -8.64 -4.41 -9.13
CA TRP A 195 -7.68 -3.38 -9.49
C TRP A 195 -6.75 -3.85 -10.60
N GLU A 196 -6.84 -3.19 -11.76
CA GLU A 196 -6.01 -3.48 -12.95
C GLU A 196 -5.00 -2.37 -13.24
N GLY A 197 -4.62 -1.59 -12.21
CA GLY A 197 -3.70 -0.46 -12.34
C GLY A 197 -4.36 0.84 -12.82
N HIS A 198 -5.65 0.81 -13.17
CA HIS A 198 -6.44 1.98 -13.54
C HIS A 198 -7.89 1.85 -13.06
N LYS A 199 -8.58 2.99 -12.95
CA LYS A 199 -10.00 3.07 -12.57
C LYS A 199 -10.87 2.87 -13.82
N LEU A 200 -11.89 2.01 -13.68
CA LEU A 200 -12.95 1.83 -14.68
C LEU A 200 -14.09 2.84 -14.46
N SER A 201 -14.89 3.07 -15.50
CA SER A 201 -16.06 3.95 -15.44
C SER A 201 -17.20 3.30 -14.65
N TRP A 202 -18.01 4.13 -13.97
CA TRP A 202 -19.21 3.74 -13.22
C TRP A 202 -20.48 4.45 -13.72
N CYS A 203 -20.40 5.10 -14.88
CA CYS A 203 -21.42 6.03 -15.38
C CYS A 203 -22.33 5.45 -16.46
N GLU A 204 -22.26 4.15 -16.68
CA GLU A 204 -23.06 3.42 -17.67
C GLU A 204 -24.26 2.71 -17.03
#